data_AF-A0A7Z9HGI9-F1
#
_entry.id   AF-A0A7Z9HGI9-F1
#
_cell.length_a   1.000
_cell.length_b   1.000
_cell.length_c   1.000
_cell.angle_alpha   90.00
_cell.angle_beta   90.00
_cell.angle_gamma   90.00
#
_symmetry.space_group_name_H-M   'P 1'
#
loop_
_entity.id
_entity.type
_entity.pdbx_description
1 polymer ?
#
loop_
_entity_poly.entity_id
_entity_poly.type
_entity_poly.pdbx_seq_one_letter_code
_entity_poly.pdbx_strand_id
1 'polypeptide(L)'
;MFSGEYIFSQVMDHLPMHTFRKCVERYSGNRYVKSFNCFDQFLCMAFGQLTHRESLRDIEICLRAHQPKLYHIGIRGGISRNTFSNANKTRDWRIYADFAHALIKIARPLYLKEDLGLEMNNTVYALDASTIDLCMSVFPWALFRSTKSAVKLHTLLDLRGNIPIFIHISDGKMHDVN
;
A
#
# COMPACT_ATOMS: atom_id res chain seq x y z
N MET A 1 -4.52 -30.99 10.95
CA MET A 1 -5.48 -29.91 11.22
C MET A 1 -4.70 -28.75 11.82
N PHE A 2 -4.60 -27.60 11.13
CA PHE A 2 -3.87 -26.46 11.70
C PHE A 2 -4.69 -25.90 12.87
N SER A 3 -4.12 -25.92 14.07
CA SER A 3 -4.80 -25.56 15.34
C SER A 3 -4.64 -24.07 15.71
N GLY A 4 -4.11 -23.25 14.81
CA GLY A 4 -3.80 -21.85 15.09
C GLY A 4 -4.21 -20.93 13.94
N GLU A 5 -4.24 -19.65 14.24
CA GLU A 5 -4.50 -18.59 13.27
C GLU A 5 -3.33 -18.45 12.28
N TYR A 6 -3.64 -18.14 11.02
CA TYR A 6 -2.62 -17.93 10.00
C TYR A 6 -1.79 -16.67 10.31
N ILE A 7 -0.47 -16.73 10.09
CA ILE A 7 0.45 -15.60 10.27
C ILE A 7 -0.06 -14.33 9.58
N PHE A 8 -0.59 -14.48 8.36
CA PHE A 8 -1.17 -13.34 7.63
C PHE A 8 -2.31 -12.68 8.41
N SER A 9 -3.22 -13.46 9.01
CA SER A 9 -4.33 -12.91 9.81
C SER A 9 -3.80 -12.15 11.03
N GLN A 10 -2.85 -12.76 11.76
CA GLN A 10 -2.21 -12.14 12.93
C GLN A 10 -1.55 -10.79 12.57
N VAL A 11 -0.86 -10.70 11.43
CA VAL A 11 -0.27 -9.44 10.96
C VAL A 11 -1.36 -8.40 10.65
N MET A 12 -2.46 -8.82 10.01
CA MET A 12 -3.56 -7.93 9.66
C MET A 12 -4.39 -7.47 10.88
N ASP A 13 -4.37 -8.21 11.99
CA ASP A 13 -5.07 -7.83 13.22
C ASP A 13 -4.53 -6.56 13.88
N HIS A 14 -3.27 -6.19 13.58
CA HIS A 14 -2.69 -4.94 14.04
C HIS A 14 -3.24 -3.70 13.31
N LEU A 15 -4.05 -3.88 12.26
CA LEU A 15 -4.60 -2.77 11.49
C LEU A 15 -5.71 -2.05 12.28
N PRO A 16 -5.69 -0.71 12.34
CA PRO A 16 -6.72 0.07 13.01
C PRO A 16 -8.00 0.08 12.16
N MET A 17 -8.79 -0.98 12.24
CA MET A 17 -9.94 -1.23 11.35
C MET A 17 -11.01 -0.14 11.40
N HIS A 18 -11.19 0.51 12.53
CA HIS A 18 -12.09 1.66 12.63
C HIS A 18 -11.62 2.83 11.74
N THR A 19 -10.31 3.11 11.73
CA THR A 19 -9.71 4.13 10.86
C THR A 19 -9.86 3.74 9.39
N PHE A 20 -9.60 2.47 9.05
CA PHE A 20 -9.80 1.98 7.68
C PHE A 20 -11.23 2.18 7.20
N ARG A 21 -12.23 1.82 8.02
CA ARG A 21 -13.66 2.00 7.69
C ARG A 21 -14.00 3.47 7.46
N LYS A 22 -13.48 4.38 8.29
CA LYS A 22 -13.65 5.83 8.08
C LYS A 22 -13.08 6.32 6.74
N CYS A 23 -11.92 5.82 6.33
CA CYS A 23 -11.35 6.12 5.02
C CYS A 23 -12.27 5.61 3.89
N VAL A 24 -12.73 4.36 3.98
CA VAL A 24 -13.63 3.78 2.98
C VAL A 24 -14.94 4.58 2.86
N GLU A 25 -15.54 4.96 3.99
CA GLU A 25 -16.78 5.74 4.04
C GLU A 25 -16.60 7.13 3.44
N ARG A 26 -15.52 7.85 3.81
CA ARG A 26 -15.18 9.19 3.29
C ARG A 26 -15.19 9.26 1.77
N TYR A 27 -14.68 8.24 1.10
CA TYR A 27 -14.60 8.18 -0.36
C TYR A 27 -15.66 7.29 -1.00
N SER A 28 -16.65 6.82 -0.23
CA SER A 28 -17.69 5.90 -0.70
C SER A 28 -17.12 4.66 -1.43
N GLY A 29 -15.98 4.12 -0.97
CA GLY A 29 -15.20 3.11 -1.70
C GLY A 29 -15.92 1.78 -1.96
N ASN A 30 -16.94 1.49 -1.16
CA ASN A 30 -17.78 0.30 -1.30
C ASN A 30 -19.11 0.58 -2.02
N ARG A 31 -19.31 1.76 -2.61
CA ARG A 31 -20.53 2.08 -3.36
C ARG A 31 -20.71 1.09 -4.52
N TYR A 32 -21.88 0.47 -4.61
CA TYR A 32 -22.24 -0.56 -5.59
C TYR A 32 -21.44 -1.88 -5.53
N VAL A 33 -20.63 -2.07 -4.48
CA VAL A 33 -19.89 -3.33 -4.31
C VAL A 33 -20.81 -4.43 -3.80
N LYS A 34 -20.70 -5.62 -4.40
CA LYS A 34 -21.49 -6.82 -4.01
C LYS A 34 -20.72 -7.80 -3.13
N SER A 35 -19.50 -8.19 -3.54
CA SER A 35 -18.78 -9.29 -2.87
C SER A 35 -17.31 -8.98 -2.55
N PHE A 36 -16.59 -8.29 -3.44
CA PHE A 36 -15.18 -7.94 -3.23
C PHE A 36 -15.10 -6.49 -2.77
N ASN A 37 -14.96 -6.22 -1.48
CA ASN A 37 -14.95 -4.87 -0.89
C ASN A 37 -13.54 -4.25 -0.81
N CYS A 38 -13.43 -3.01 -0.33
CA CYS A 38 -12.14 -2.33 -0.18
C CYS A 38 -11.19 -3.09 0.76
N PHE A 39 -11.72 -3.77 1.78
CA PHE A 39 -10.89 -4.57 2.68
C PHE A 39 -10.39 -5.84 1.99
N ASP A 40 -11.22 -6.54 1.21
CA ASP A 40 -10.76 -7.68 0.40
C ASP A 40 -9.63 -7.26 -0.56
N GLN A 41 -9.78 -6.09 -1.22
CA GLN A 41 -8.74 -5.54 -2.08
C GLN A 41 -7.46 -5.22 -1.30
N PHE A 42 -7.59 -4.58 -0.13
CA PHE A 42 -6.44 -4.29 0.73
C PHE A 42 -5.70 -5.57 1.11
N LEU A 43 -6.40 -6.60 1.58
CA LEU A 43 -5.80 -7.88 1.98
C LEU A 43 -5.11 -8.56 0.79
N CYS A 44 -5.72 -8.58 -0.40
CA CYS A 44 -5.09 -9.13 -1.60
C CYS A 44 -3.81 -8.37 -1.99
N MET A 45 -3.83 -7.03 -1.94
CA MET A 45 -2.65 -6.21 -2.25
C MET A 45 -1.55 -6.40 -1.20
N ALA A 46 -1.91 -6.42 0.09
CA ALA A 46 -0.97 -6.65 1.19
C ALA A 46 -0.34 -8.04 1.12
N PHE A 47 -1.14 -9.08 0.78
CA PHE A 47 -0.63 -10.42 0.51
C PHE A 47 0.38 -10.42 -0.64
N GLY A 48 0.06 -9.71 -1.73
CA GLY A 48 0.97 -9.55 -2.86
C GLY A 48 2.30 -8.93 -2.46
N GLN A 49 2.28 -7.86 -1.66
CA GLN A 49 3.49 -7.19 -1.17
C GLN A 49 4.30 -8.08 -0.23
N LEU A 50 3.67 -8.67 0.78
CA LEU A 50 4.34 -9.51 1.79
C LEU A 50 4.93 -10.81 1.21
N THR A 51 4.39 -11.28 0.09
CA THR A 51 4.86 -12.49 -0.59
C THR A 51 5.62 -12.22 -1.89
N HIS A 52 5.98 -10.94 -2.13
CA HIS A 52 6.74 -10.49 -3.30
C HIS A 52 6.16 -10.94 -4.65
N ARG A 53 4.84 -10.84 -4.81
CA ARG A 53 4.16 -11.18 -6.07
C ARG A 53 4.35 -10.09 -7.10
N GLU A 54 4.71 -10.49 -8.31
CA GLU A 54 5.09 -9.56 -9.38
C GLU A 54 3.91 -9.08 -10.24
N SER A 55 2.73 -9.71 -10.12
CA SER A 55 1.56 -9.32 -10.91
C SER A 55 0.24 -9.67 -10.25
N LEU A 56 -0.84 -8.98 -10.67
CA LEU A 56 -2.21 -9.31 -10.24
C LEU A 56 -2.60 -10.76 -10.58
N ARG A 57 -2.05 -11.31 -11.67
CA ARG A 57 -2.28 -12.71 -12.07
C ARG A 57 -1.61 -13.67 -11.10
N ASP A 58 -0.37 -13.38 -10.70
CA ASP A 58 0.36 -14.20 -9.73
C ASP A 58 -0.34 -14.19 -8.36
N ILE A 59 -0.78 -13.02 -7.90
CA ILE A 59 -1.60 -12.88 -6.68
C ILE A 59 -2.87 -13.74 -6.78
N GLU A 60 -3.63 -13.61 -7.88
CA GLU A 60 -4.85 -14.40 -8.08
C GLU A 60 -4.57 -15.90 -8.04
N ILE A 61 -3.58 -16.39 -8.80
CA ILE A 61 -3.27 -17.81 -8.90
C ILE A 61 -2.93 -18.38 -7.51
N CYS A 62 -2.07 -17.67 -6.77
CA CYS A 62 -1.67 -18.10 -5.43
C CYS A 62 -2.85 -18.14 -4.45
N LEU A 63 -3.68 -17.08 -4.42
CA LEU A 63 -4.84 -17.03 -3.54
C LEU A 63 -5.91 -18.07 -3.92
N ARG A 64 -6.13 -18.32 -5.21
CA ARG A 64 -7.08 -19.34 -5.69
C ARG A 64 -6.61 -20.75 -5.39
N ALA A 65 -5.32 -21.03 -5.47
CA ALA A 65 -4.75 -22.33 -5.05
C ALA A 65 -4.98 -22.62 -3.55
N HIS A 66 -5.20 -21.58 -2.75
CA HIS A 66 -5.49 -21.67 -1.32
C HIS A 66 -6.93 -21.28 -0.97
N GLN A 67 -7.89 -21.44 -1.89
CA GLN A 67 -9.29 -21.04 -1.70
C GLN A 67 -9.89 -21.47 -0.33
N PRO A 68 -9.70 -22.71 0.17
CA PRO A 68 -10.27 -23.11 1.45
C PRO A 68 -9.75 -22.31 2.66
N LYS A 69 -8.57 -21.69 2.53
CA LYS A 69 -7.91 -20.91 3.58
C LYS A 69 -8.31 -19.44 3.56
N LEU A 70 -8.87 -18.93 2.45
CA LEU A 70 -9.16 -17.50 2.27
C LEU A 70 -10.07 -16.94 3.35
N TYR A 71 -11.09 -17.71 3.74
CA TYR A 71 -12.02 -17.33 4.80
C TYR A 71 -11.29 -17.06 6.14
N HIS A 72 -10.31 -17.89 6.45
CA HIS A 72 -9.53 -17.81 7.70
C HIS A 72 -8.47 -16.70 7.69
N ILE A 73 -8.20 -16.08 6.53
CA ILE A 73 -7.32 -14.92 6.41
C ILE A 73 -8.10 -13.63 6.11
N GLY A 74 -9.42 -13.66 6.32
CA GLY A 74 -10.30 -12.50 6.20
C GLY A 74 -10.75 -12.14 4.77
N ILE A 75 -10.28 -12.86 3.74
CA ILE A 75 -10.68 -12.60 2.35
C ILE A 75 -11.97 -13.36 2.03
N ARG A 76 -13.04 -12.62 1.78
CA ARG A 76 -14.39 -13.17 1.56
C ARG A 76 -14.89 -12.93 0.13
N GLY A 77 -14.37 -11.91 -0.53
CA GLY A 77 -14.73 -11.59 -1.90
C GLY A 77 -14.20 -12.57 -2.93
N GLY A 78 -14.89 -12.66 -4.07
CA GLY A 78 -14.44 -13.46 -5.21
C GLY A 78 -13.17 -12.89 -5.84
N ILE A 79 -12.09 -13.67 -5.83
CA ILE A 79 -10.78 -13.28 -6.37
C ILE A 79 -10.73 -13.70 -7.84
N SER A 80 -10.84 -12.73 -8.73
CA SER A 80 -10.55 -12.89 -10.16
C SER A 80 -9.68 -11.74 -10.63
N ARG A 81 -8.82 -11.97 -11.63
CA ARG A 81 -7.99 -10.90 -12.23
C ARG A 81 -8.82 -9.69 -12.66
N ASN A 82 -10.00 -9.95 -13.23
CA ASN A 82 -10.86 -8.88 -13.75
C ASN A 82 -11.44 -8.04 -12.60
N THR A 83 -11.97 -8.70 -11.56
CA THR A 83 -12.46 -8.01 -10.36
C THR A 83 -11.36 -7.18 -9.72
N PHE A 84 -10.15 -7.74 -9.61
CA PHE A 84 -9.01 -7.09 -8.98
C PHE A 84 -8.53 -5.87 -9.77
N SER A 85 -8.35 -6.04 -11.08
CA SER A 85 -7.97 -4.95 -12.00
C SER A 85 -9.00 -3.83 -12.00
N ASN A 86 -10.29 -4.17 -12.06
CA ASN A 86 -11.37 -3.19 -12.02
C ASN A 86 -11.40 -2.43 -10.69
N ALA A 87 -11.24 -3.12 -9.56
CA ALA A 87 -11.16 -2.49 -8.24
C ALA A 87 -9.99 -1.50 -8.15
N ASN A 88 -8.81 -1.86 -8.67
CA ASN A 88 -7.64 -0.97 -8.73
C ASN A 88 -7.87 0.24 -9.63
N LYS A 89 -8.64 0.09 -10.71
CA LYS A 89 -8.95 1.20 -11.64
C LYS A 89 -10.02 2.16 -11.12
N THR A 90 -11.03 1.66 -10.42
CA THR A 90 -12.27 2.41 -10.16
C THR A 90 -12.37 2.98 -8.77
N ARG A 91 -11.69 2.38 -7.78
CA ARG A 91 -11.75 2.87 -6.39
C ARG A 91 -10.82 4.02 -6.20
N ASP A 92 -11.28 4.99 -5.41
CA ASP A 92 -10.46 6.14 -5.05
C ASP A 92 -9.23 5.66 -4.27
N TRP A 93 -8.06 5.90 -4.84
CA TRP A 93 -6.77 5.52 -4.28
C TRP A 93 -6.51 6.22 -2.93
N ARG A 94 -7.15 7.37 -2.69
CA ARG A 94 -7.01 8.16 -1.46
C ARG A 94 -7.46 7.40 -0.21
N ILE A 95 -8.33 6.39 -0.37
CA ILE A 95 -8.69 5.47 0.73
C ILE A 95 -7.44 4.84 1.33
N TYR A 96 -6.57 4.31 0.47
CA TYR A 96 -5.36 3.60 0.88
C TYR A 96 -4.23 4.56 1.26
N ALA A 97 -4.17 5.74 0.61
CA ALA A 97 -3.21 6.78 0.98
C ALA A 97 -3.49 7.36 2.38
N ASP A 98 -4.74 7.74 2.67
CA ASP A 98 -5.13 8.22 4.01
C ASP A 98 -4.88 7.15 5.08
N PHE A 99 -5.16 5.89 4.74
CA PHE A 99 -4.91 4.79 5.66
C PHE A 99 -3.41 4.58 5.90
N ALA A 100 -2.57 4.65 4.87
CA ALA A 100 -1.12 4.60 5.01
C ALA A 100 -0.60 5.74 5.90
N HIS A 101 -1.09 6.97 5.71
CA HIS A 101 -0.75 8.09 6.59
C HIS A 101 -1.18 7.86 8.04
N ALA A 102 -2.32 7.20 8.29
CA ALA A 102 -2.73 6.83 9.63
C ALA A 102 -1.79 5.77 10.25
N LEU A 103 -1.38 4.76 9.48
CA LEU A 103 -0.42 3.75 9.92
C LEU A 103 0.95 4.36 10.24
N ILE A 104 1.44 5.28 9.41
CA ILE A 104 2.68 6.04 9.65
C ILE A 104 2.61 6.75 11.01
N LYS A 105 1.50 7.43 11.31
CA LYS A 105 1.32 8.14 12.59
C LYS A 105 1.33 7.20 13.80
N ILE A 106 0.86 5.97 13.64
CA ILE A 106 0.86 4.94 14.70
C ILE A 106 2.25 4.32 14.85
N ALA A 107 2.94 4.06 13.74
CA ALA A 107 4.23 3.40 13.73
C ALA A 107 5.33 4.32 14.30
N ARG A 108 5.40 5.59 13.89
CA ARG A 108 6.48 6.51 14.27
C ARG A 108 6.76 6.57 15.79
N PRO A 109 5.76 6.70 16.69
CA PRO A 109 5.99 6.69 18.13
C PRO A 109 6.68 5.44 18.67
N LEU A 110 6.52 4.29 18.02
CA LEU A 110 7.10 3.01 18.46
C LEU A 110 8.63 3.00 18.36
N TYR A 111 9.19 3.83 17.47
CA TYR A 111 10.61 3.89 17.16
C TYR A 111 11.31 5.11 17.79
N LEU A 112 10.62 5.88 18.64
CA LEU A 112 11.20 7.11 19.22
C LEU A 112 12.46 6.87 20.07
N LYS A 113 12.57 5.68 20.65
CA LYS A 113 13.68 5.27 21.52
C LYS A 113 14.78 4.50 20.79
N GLU A 114 14.64 4.26 19.48
CA GLU A 114 15.71 3.62 18.73
C GLU A 114 16.91 4.57 18.62
N ASP A 115 18.09 3.99 18.85
CA ASP A 115 19.35 4.70 18.73
C ASP A 115 19.68 4.91 17.25
N LEU A 116 19.90 6.17 16.87
CA LEU A 116 20.29 6.56 15.51
C LEU A 116 21.74 6.19 15.19
N GLY A 117 22.56 5.84 16.19
CA GLY A 117 24.01 5.72 16.02
C GLY A 117 24.69 7.05 15.63
N LEU A 118 23.95 8.15 15.74
CA LEU A 118 24.41 9.52 15.58
C LEU A 118 24.41 10.15 16.98
N GLU A 119 25.47 10.86 17.36
CA GLU A 119 25.55 11.64 18.61
C GLU A 119 24.62 12.88 18.57
N MET A 120 23.36 12.68 18.18
CA MET A 120 22.35 13.72 18.01
C MET A 120 21.09 13.36 18.77
N ASN A 121 20.77 14.21 19.75
CA ASN A 121 19.55 14.06 20.55
C ASN A 121 18.27 14.38 19.74
N ASN A 122 18.40 15.04 18.59
CA ASN A 122 17.27 15.49 17.77
C ASN A 122 16.85 14.43 16.74
N THR A 123 15.65 14.58 16.17
CA THR A 123 15.19 13.76 15.05
C THR A 123 15.92 14.18 13.77
N VAL A 124 16.55 13.22 13.10
CA VAL A 124 17.20 13.44 11.80
C VAL A 124 16.26 12.97 10.69
N TYR A 125 16.02 13.84 9.73
CA TYR A 125 15.18 13.54 8.58
C TYR A 125 16.04 13.42 7.32
N ALA A 126 15.82 12.36 6.56
CA ALA A 126 16.38 12.21 5.23
C ALA A 126 15.32 12.55 4.19
N LEU A 127 15.67 13.41 3.24
CA LEU A 127 14.87 13.61 2.03
C LEU A 127 15.45 12.72 0.94
N ASP A 128 14.62 11.83 0.40
CA ASP A 128 14.97 10.97 -0.72
C ASP A 128 13.90 11.09 -1.82
N ALA A 129 14.32 10.86 -3.06
CA ALA A 129 13.45 10.88 -4.22
C ALA A 129 13.72 9.69 -5.13
N SER A 130 12.71 8.84 -5.30
CA SER A 130 12.78 7.64 -6.14
C SER A 130 11.96 7.83 -7.42
N THR A 131 12.57 7.57 -8.58
CA THR A 131 11.85 7.58 -9.87
C THR A 131 11.29 6.20 -10.17
N ILE A 132 9.98 6.11 -10.38
CA ILE A 132 9.29 4.87 -10.75
C ILE A 132 9.01 4.93 -12.26
N ASP A 133 9.73 4.09 -13.01
CA ASP A 133 9.55 3.96 -14.46
C ASP A 133 8.17 3.35 -14.78
N LEU A 134 7.46 3.98 -15.71
CA LEU A 134 6.15 3.56 -16.19
C LEU A 134 6.19 3.26 -17.68
N CYS A 135 5.34 2.33 -18.11
CA CYS A 135 5.18 2.02 -19.52
C CYS A 135 4.44 3.16 -20.23
N MET A 136 5.08 3.82 -21.20
CA MET A 136 4.51 4.98 -21.90
C MET A 136 3.21 4.68 -22.65
N SER A 137 3.06 3.46 -23.18
CA SER A 137 1.82 3.05 -23.87
C SER A 137 0.63 2.90 -22.93
N VAL A 138 0.87 2.64 -21.63
CA VAL A 138 -0.16 2.48 -20.61
C VAL A 138 -0.40 3.78 -19.84
N PHE A 139 0.66 4.56 -19.62
CA PHE A 139 0.65 5.81 -18.86
C PHE A 139 1.17 6.99 -19.69
N PRO A 140 0.48 7.39 -20.77
CA PRO A 140 0.93 8.47 -21.64
C PRO A 140 0.87 9.85 -20.94
N TRP A 141 0.09 9.96 -19.86
CA TRP A 141 -0.06 11.20 -19.09
C TRP A 141 1.15 11.53 -18.20
N ALA A 142 2.02 10.55 -17.89
CA ALA A 142 3.16 10.71 -16.98
C ALA A 142 4.48 10.90 -17.74
N LEU A 143 4.51 11.79 -18.73
CA LEU A 143 5.62 11.92 -19.69
C LEU A 143 6.89 12.46 -19.04
N PHE A 144 7.90 11.60 -18.87
CA PHE A 144 9.19 11.96 -18.30
C PHE A 144 10.24 12.33 -19.36
N ARG A 145 10.40 11.48 -20.40
CA ARG A 145 11.26 11.71 -21.57
C ARG A 145 10.50 11.36 -22.85
N SER A 146 11.10 11.62 -24.02
CA SER A 146 10.49 11.37 -25.34
C SER A 146 9.91 9.96 -25.51
N THR A 147 10.54 8.95 -24.90
CA THR A 147 10.13 7.54 -25.00
C THR A 147 9.83 6.89 -23.64
N LYS A 148 9.80 7.66 -22.55
CA LYS A 148 9.62 7.13 -21.20
C LYS A 148 8.59 7.91 -20.41
N SER A 149 7.72 7.20 -19.72
CA SER A 149 6.86 7.76 -18.68
C SER A 149 7.43 7.41 -17.31
N ALA A 150 7.30 8.29 -16.34
CA ALA A 150 7.69 8.02 -14.96
C ALA A 150 6.94 8.93 -13.99
N VAL A 151 6.80 8.47 -12.76
CA VAL A 151 6.41 9.30 -11.61
C VAL A 151 7.56 9.37 -10.63
N LYS A 152 7.62 10.45 -9.85
CA LYS A 152 8.63 10.62 -8.81
C LYS A 152 7.98 10.53 -7.44
N LEU A 153 8.57 9.74 -6.56
CA LEU A 153 8.16 9.56 -5.19
C LEU A 153 9.15 10.32 -4.30
N HIS A 154 8.70 11.43 -3.72
CA HIS A 154 9.46 12.21 -2.76
C HIS A 154 9.10 11.74 -1.36
N THR A 155 10.08 11.27 -0.61
CA THR A 155 9.90 10.75 0.75
C THR A 155 10.75 11.50 1.75
N LEU A 156 10.10 12.01 2.79
CA LEU A 156 10.80 12.45 4.01
C LEU A 156 10.80 11.30 5.00
N LEU A 157 11.96 10.73 5.29
CA LEU A 157 12.14 9.58 6.16
C LEU A 157 12.62 10.03 7.54
N ASP A 158 12.00 9.47 8.59
CA ASP A 158 12.53 9.51 9.95
C ASP A 158 13.64 8.46 10.07
N LEU A 159 14.91 8.88 10.16
CA LEU A 159 16.02 7.94 10.19
C LEU A 159 16.04 7.06 11.44
N ARG A 160 15.30 7.40 12.50
CA ARG A 160 15.22 6.59 13.74
C ARG A 160 14.62 5.22 13.46
N GLY A 161 13.52 5.17 12.71
CA GLY A 161 12.80 3.93 12.42
C GLY A 161 12.77 3.57 10.94
N ASN A 162 13.44 4.35 10.08
CA ASN A 162 13.28 4.29 8.62
C ASN A 162 11.81 4.37 8.17
N ILE A 163 11.00 5.14 8.89
CA ILE A 163 9.57 5.30 8.61
C ILE A 163 9.34 6.58 7.80
N PRO A 164 8.63 6.53 6.66
CA PRO A 164 8.26 7.72 5.92
C PRO A 164 7.29 8.57 6.75
N ILE A 165 7.52 9.88 6.78
CA ILE A 165 6.69 10.87 7.46
C ILE A 165 5.78 11.56 6.46
N PHE A 166 6.36 11.87 5.31
CA PHE A 166 5.72 12.55 4.21
C PHE A 166 6.06 11.83 2.93
N ILE A 167 5.05 11.65 2.09
CA ILE A 167 5.15 11.01 0.80
C ILE A 167 4.41 11.90 -0.18
N HIS A 168 5.10 12.33 -1.23
CA HIS A 168 4.52 13.12 -2.30
C HIS A 168 4.85 12.48 -3.64
N ILE A 169 3.81 12.19 -4.43
CA ILE A 169 3.96 11.63 -5.77
C ILE A 169 3.76 12.76 -6.78
N SER A 170 4.77 13.03 -7.58
CA SER A 170 4.75 14.02 -8.64
C SER A 170 4.98 13.40 -10.01
N ASP A 171 4.85 14.21 -11.06
CA ASP A 171 5.42 13.88 -12.36
C ASP A 171 6.93 13.63 -12.24
N GLY A 172 7.46 12.70 -13.05
CA GLY A 172 8.88 12.38 -13.12
C GLY A 172 9.79 13.57 -13.39
N LYS A 173 9.29 14.63 -14.05
CA LYS A 173 10.08 15.84 -14.38
C LYS A 173 10.32 16.78 -13.21
N MET A 174 9.63 16.61 -12.08
CA MET A 174 9.79 17.49 -10.93
C MET A 174 11.19 17.35 -10.33
N HIS A 175 11.85 18.48 -10.08
CA HIS A 175 13.13 18.52 -9.38
C HIS A 175 12.94 18.24 -7.88
N ASP A 176 13.98 17.66 -7.26
CA ASP A 176 13.93 17.19 -5.86
C ASP A 176 14.02 18.31 -4.84
N VAL A 177 14.53 19.47 -5.28
CA VAL A 177 14.68 20.68 -4.48
C VAL A 177 14.26 21.84 -5.37
N ASN A 178 13.33 22.66 -4.89
CA ASN A 178 13.03 23.97 -5.46
C ASN A 178 13.78 25.04 -4.67
#